data_AF-H2BUC7-F1
#
_entry.id   AF-H2BUC7-F1
#
_cell.length_a   1.000
_cell.length_b   1.000
_cell.length_c   1.000
_cell.angle_alpha   90.00
_cell.angle_beta   90.00
_cell.angle_gamma   90.00
#
_symmetry.space_group_name_H-M   'P 1'
#
loop_
_entity.id
_entity.type
_entity.pdbx_description
1 polymer ?
#
loop_
_entity_poly.entity_id
_entity_poly.type
_entity_poly.pdbx_seq_one_letter_code
_entity_poly.pdbx_strand_id
1 'polypeptide(L)'
;MFKRLIWLEWKSFFRSASMGKSIGLKILMIFLGIYFTVIFLLFGIGLYPLVEKYFPGEVPLFVVNKFVLLWLLAELAYRFLLQTLPVLNIKPLLILPIRKRKVVNFVLLKSLYSFFNFLPLMVIIPFGIFNIYKEQFATGPILAWMIGMTGLTFCVNYANFIIKKRFTENLKALIPVLVIVSCFAILDYFKIFEISVWFGKGLNEILFYPFIAIIPILLLFSLYLWNRKNLEGKFYLDATLKEQTKNINTREFLWTRKFGDIAPYLQQDLKLIWRNKRPKTSIYMSILFLGYGMFFYTQDTYQDLPWFFVFVGIFITGMFMINFGQFIPAWDSNYYPLIMAQNIPMNRYLTAKAGLITFSVVALAILATPYAYFGWRIFLLNIICAVYNIGVNIPILLYAGSFNRKRIDLDKSPFMNYQGAGAAQWLVGIPLMVIPVFLFWIFYKLISFESGMLFLFGLGVLGLFLRSRLIDSIAQIYKRNKYAMIEGFKQQGD
;
A
#
# COMPACT_ATOMS: atom_id res chain seq x y z
N MET A 1 -16.08 21.32 23.65
CA MET A 1 -14.67 20.98 23.33
C MET A 1 -14.54 20.05 22.11
N PHE A 2 -15.14 18.86 22.09
CA PHE A 2 -15.07 17.95 20.93
C PHE A 2 -15.56 18.59 19.63
N LYS A 3 -16.68 19.32 19.66
CA LYS A 3 -17.15 20.15 18.53
C LYS A 3 -16.07 21.12 17.99
N ARG A 4 -15.31 21.75 18.91
CA ARG A 4 -14.23 22.70 18.56
C ARG A 4 -13.01 22.01 17.96
N LEU A 5 -12.69 20.78 18.42
CA LEU A 5 -11.64 19.95 17.83
C LEU A 5 -12.01 19.49 16.41
N ILE A 6 -13.25 19.04 16.20
CA ILE A 6 -13.77 18.69 14.86
C ILE A 6 -13.70 19.90 13.92
N TRP A 7 -14.07 21.09 14.41
CA TRP A 7 -13.98 22.32 13.62
C TRP A 7 -12.54 22.71 13.28
N LEU A 8 -11.59 22.55 14.20
CA LEU A 8 -10.17 22.79 13.94
C LEU A 8 -9.61 21.81 12.91
N GLU A 9 -10.03 20.55 12.93
CA GLU A 9 -9.67 19.57 11.91
C GLU A 9 -10.23 19.91 10.54
N TRP A 10 -11.50 20.32 10.46
CA TRP A 10 -12.10 20.82 9.23
C TRP A 10 -11.28 22.00 8.70
N LYS A 11 -10.99 23.01 9.54
CA LYS A 11 -10.14 24.13 9.13
C LYS A 11 -8.74 23.68 8.68
N SER A 12 -8.13 22.73 9.37
CA SER A 12 -6.82 22.19 8.99
C SER A 12 -6.88 21.46 7.64
N PHE A 13 -7.94 20.70 7.37
CA PHE A 13 -8.16 20.01 6.11
C PHE A 13 -8.31 21.01 4.96
N PHE A 14 -9.14 22.04 5.13
CA PHE A 14 -9.36 23.05 4.10
C PHE A 14 -8.19 24.01 3.88
N ARG A 15 -7.38 24.25 4.91
CA ARG A 15 -6.18 25.12 4.83
C ARG A 15 -4.90 24.36 4.50
N SER A 16 -4.95 23.04 4.37
CA SER A 16 -3.77 22.24 4.01
C SER A 16 -3.35 22.52 2.56
N ALA A 17 -2.04 22.67 2.33
CA ALA A 17 -1.46 22.86 1.00
C ALA A 17 -1.76 21.68 0.03
N SER A 18 -2.23 20.55 0.55
CA SER A 18 -2.66 19.39 -0.23
C SER A 18 -4.05 19.57 -0.85
N MET A 19 -4.88 20.52 -0.38
CA MET A 19 -6.23 20.70 -0.91
C MET A 19 -6.22 21.12 -2.39
N GLY A 20 -5.27 21.96 -2.81
CA GLY A 20 -5.13 22.38 -4.21
C GLY A 20 -4.32 21.43 -5.12
N LYS A 21 -3.47 20.55 -4.56
CA LYS A 21 -2.49 19.77 -5.35
C LYS A 21 -2.91 18.33 -5.68
N SER A 22 -4.00 17.81 -5.11
CA SER A 22 -4.38 16.39 -5.29
C SER A 22 -5.87 16.17 -5.55
N ILE A 23 -6.50 17.03 -6.35
CA ILE A 23 -7.93 16.92 -6.71
C ILE A 23 -8.24 15.55 -7.31
N GLY A 24 -7.40 15.05 -8.24
CA GLY A 24 -7.58 13.72 -8.84
C GLY A 24 -7.51 12.56 -7.84
N LEU A 25 -6.60 12.61 -6.85
CA LEU A 25 -6.54 11.61 -5.78
C LEU A 25 -7.80 11.65 -4.91
N LYS A 26 -8.32 12.85 -4.63
CA LYS A 26 -9.55 13.02 -3.84
C LYS A 26 -10.78 12.51 -4.59
N ILE A 27 -10.88 12.79 -5.88
CA ILE A 27 -11.93 12.24 -6.75
C ILE A 27 -11.86 10.72 -6.74
N LEU A 28 -10.67 10.14 -6.92
CA LEU A 28 -10.49 8.68 -6.86
C LEU A 28 -10.88 8.10 -5.49
N MET A 29 -10.50 8.76 -4.38
CA MET A 29 -10.87 8.32 -3.04
C MET A 29 -12.39 8.39 -2.80
N ILE A 30 -13.06 9.44 -3.27
CA ILE A 30 -14.52 9.57 -3.19
C ILE A 30 -15.19 8.49 -4.05
N PHE A 31 -14.73 8.32 -5.29
CA PHE A 31 -15.23 7.30 -6.21
C PHE A 31 -15.10 5.90 -5.61
N LEU A 32 -13.91 5.53 -5.12
CA LEU A 32 -13.68 4.25 -4.45
C LEU A 32 -14.57 4.11 -3.19
N GLY A 33 -14.72 5.18 -2.42
CA GLY A 33 -15.60 5.20 -1.25
C GLY A 33 -17.06 4.90 -1.61
N ILE A 34 -17.59 5.55 -2.64
CA ILE A 34 -18.94 5.31 -3.14
C ILE A 34 -19.05 3.89 -3.70
N TYR A 35 -18.08 3.47 -4.52
CA TYR A 35 -18.03 2.13 -5.11
C TYR A 35 -18.09 1.01 -4.06
N PHE A 36 -17.25 1.07 -3.03
CA PHE A 36 -17.28 0.09 -1.94
C PHE A 36 -18.57 0.17 -1.11
N THR A 37 -19.10 1.37 -0.89
CA THR A 37 -20.39 1.54 -0.18
C THR A 37 -21.52 0.83 -0.94
N VAL A 38 -21.61 1.04 -2.26
CA VAL A 38 -22.62 0.41 -3.12
C VAL A 38 -22.44 -1.11 -3.13
N ILE A 39 -21.21 -1.62 -3.26
CA ILE A 39 -20.96 -3.06 -3.26
C ILE A 39 -21.37 -3.71 -1.93
N PHE A 40 -20.99 -3.12 -0.80
CA PHE A 40 -21.35 -3.67 0.51
C PHE A 40 -22.86 -3.61 0.73
N LEU A 41 -23.53 -2.55 0.27
CA LEU A 41 -24.99 -2.43 0.34
C LEU A 41 -25.68 -3.49 -0.53
N LEU A 42 -25.26 -3.65 -1.78
CA LEU A 42 -25.78 -4.69 -2.68
C LEU A 42 -25.51 -6.10 -2.11
N PHE A 43 -24.33 -6.31 -1.53
CA PHE A 43 -23.99 -7.56 -0.87
C PHE A 43 -24.92 -7.82 0.32
N GLY A 44 -25.16 -6.82 1.19
CA GLY A 44 -26.09 -6.92 2.32
C GLY A 44 -27.53 -7.27 1.91
N ILE A 45 -28.04 -6.62 0.85
CA ILE A 45 -29.38 -6.91 0.30
C ILE A 45 -29.42 -8.30 -0.34
N GLY A 46 -28.40 -8.65 -1.14
CA GLY A 46 -28.32 -9.91 -1.86
C GLY A 46 -27.98 -11.11 -0.97
N LEU A 47 -27.51 -10.88 0.26
CA LEU A 47 -26.99 -11.93 1.13
C LEU A 47 -28.04 -12.98 1.46
N TYR A 48 -29.24 -12.55 1.85
CA TYR A 48 -30.34 -13.46 2.18
C TYR A 48 -30.77 -14.32 0.98
N PRO A 49 -31.16 -13.75 -0.19
CA PRO A 49 -31.59 -14.56 -1.33
C PRO A 49 -30.47 -15.45 -1.90
N LEU A 50 -29.20 -15.02 -1.81
CA LEU A 50 -28.07 -15.86 -2.20
C LEU A 50 -27.97 -17.10 -1.30
N VAL A 51 -28.05 -16.92 0.02
CA VAL A 51 -27.97 -18.04 0.96
C VAL A 51 -29.16 -18.99 0.78
N GLU A 52 -30.38 -18.47 0.63
CA GLU A 52 -31.57 -19.29 0.38
C GLU A 52 -31.44 -20.12 -0.90
N LYS A 53 -30.81 -19.57 -1.95
CA LYS A 53 -30.57 -20.27 -3.22
C LYS A 53 -29.50 -21.38 -3.12
N TYR A 54 -28.39 -21.13 -2.43
CA TYR A 54 -27.25 -22.06 -2.36
C TYR A 54 -27.35 -23.08 -1.21
N PHE A 55 -28.08 -22.74 -0.14
CA PHE A 55 -28.33 -23.60 1.02
C PHE A 55 -29.83 -23.75 1.25
N PRO A 56 -30.56 -24.38 0.30
CA PRO A 56 -32.00 -24.55 0.42
C PRO A 56 -32.33 -25.38 1.68
N GLY A 57 -33.29 -24.90 2.48
CA GLY A 57 -33.74 -25.57 3.70
C GLY A 57 -33.00 -25.21 4.99
N GLU A 58 -31.90 -24.45 4.93
CA GLU A 58 -31.28 -23.87 6.12
C GLU A 58 -31.79 -22.44 6.37
N VAL A 59 -31.90 -22.05 7.65
CA VAL A 59 -32.23 -20.68 8.05
C VAL A 59 -31.07 -19.74 7.64
N PRO A 60 -31.29 -18.75 6.75
CA PRO A 60 -30.20 -17.96 6.20
C PRO A 60 -29.34 -17.27 7.25
N LEU A 61 -29.94 -16.76 8.33
CA LEU A 61 -29.21 -16.11 9.43
C LEU A 61 -28.23 -17.06 10.13
N PHE A 62 -28.61 -18.32 10.35
CA PHE A 62 -27.72 -19.31 10.97
C PHE A 62 -26.54 -19.68 10.07
N VAL A 63 -26.76 -19.78 8.76
CA VAL A 63 -25.69 -20.00 7.79
C VAL A 63 -24.71 -18.84 7.84
N VAL A 64 -25.20 -17.59 7.83
CA VAL A 64 -24.38 -16.38 7.89
C VAL A 64 -23.55 -16.33 9.17
N ASN A 65 -24.13 -16.68 10.31
CA ASN A 65 -23.43 -16.72 11.59
C ASN A 65 -22.21 -17.66 11.59
N LYS A 66 -22.27 -18.79 10.86
CA LYS A 66 -21.11 -19.70 10.69
C LYS A 66 -19.92 -18.99 10.02
N PHE A 67 -20.17 -18.02 9.15
CA PHE A 67 -19.13 -17.30 8.40
C PHE A 67 -18.66 -15.99 9.07
N VAL A 68 -19.29 -15.54 10.16
CA VAL A 68 -18.95 -14.25 10.78
C VAL A 68 -17.51 -14.21 11.29
N LEU A 69 -16.98 -15.30 11.86
CA LEU A 69 -15.59 -15.32 12.33
C LEU A 69 -14.60 -15.07 11.20
N LEU A 70 -14.79 -15.73 10.06
CA LEU A 70 -14.00 -15.53 8.85
C LEU A 70 -14.14 -14.09 8.35
N TRP A 71 -15.35 -13.54 8.39
CA TRP A 71 -15.57 -12.14 8.03
C TRP A 71 -14.82 -11.18 8.94
N LEU A 72 -14.84 -11.36 10.28
CA LEU A 72 -14.10 -10.52 11.23
C LEU A 72 -12.59 -10.63 11.05
N LEU A 73 -12.07 -11.80 10.68
CA LEU A 73 -10.65 -12.00 10.36
C LEU A 73 -10.26 -11.29 9.06
N ALA A 74 -11.06 -11.43 8.01
CA ALA A 74 -10.87 -10.69 6.77
C ALA A 74 -10.95 -9.17 7.01
N GLU A 75 -11.88 -8.77 7.88
CA GLU A 75 -12.04 -7.39 8.33
C GLU A 75 -10.79 -6.86 9.04
N LEU A 76 -10.27 -7.63 9.99
CA LEU A 76 -9.02 -7.29 10.67
C LEU A 76 -7.85 -7.19 9.68
N ALA A 77 -7.75 -8.12 8.72
CA ALA A 77 -6.69 -8.15 7.74
C ALA A 77 -6.71 -6.91 6.82
N TYR A 78 -7.86 -6.61 6.19
CA TYR A 78 -7.94 -5.44 5.31
C TYR A 78 -7.79 -4.14 6.10
N ARG A 79 -8.32 -4.04 7.33
CA ARG A 79 -8.11 -2.85 8.18
C ARG A 79 -6.66 -2.70 8.58
N PHE A 80 -5.97 -3.80 8.89
CA PHE A 80 -4.55 -3.76 9.15
C PHE A 80 -3.77 -3.25 7.94
N LEU A 81 -4.18 -3.62 6.71
CA LEU A 81 -3.56 -3.23 5.44
C LEU A 81 -4.01 -1.88 4.85
N LEU A 82 -5.14 -1.31 5.27
CA LEU A 82 -5.66 -0.07 4.67
C LEU A 82 -5.92 1.04 5.69
N GLN A 83 -6.35 0.70 6.91
CA GLN A 83 -6.73 1.68 7.92
C GLN A 83 -5.50 2.21 8.66
N THR A 84 -5.15 3.48 8.46
CA THR A 84 -4.09 4.15 9.23
C THR A 84 -4.52 4.39 10.68
N LEU A 85 -3.56 4.40 11.61
CA LEU A 85 -3.86 4.81 12.98
C LEU A 85 -4.37 6.26 12.97
N PRO A 86 -5.40 6.59 13.78
CA PRO A 86 -5.87 7.96 13.92
C PRO A 86 -4.83 8.76 14.69
N VAL A 87 -3.81 9.26 13.99
CA VAL A 87 -2.80 10.14 14.56
C VAL A 87 -3.36 11.55 14.44
N LEU A 88 -3.80 12.12 15.56
CA LEU A 88 -3.88 13.57 15.63
C LEU A 88 -2.46 14.13 15.54
N ASN A 89 -2.28 15.26 14.86
CA ASN A 89 -1.12 16.11 15.13
C ASN A 89 -1.25 16.60 16.57
N ILE A 90 -0.75 15.79 17.50
CA ILE A 90 -0.90 15.97 18.95
C ILE A 90 0.04 17.09 19.44
N LYS A 91 1.14 17.36 18.72
CA LYS A 91 2.15 18.36 19.10
C LYS A 91 1.56 19.74 19.47
N PRO A 92 0.68 20.35 18.65
CA PRO A 92 0.07 21.65 18.99
C PRO A 92 -0.94 21.57 20.14
N LEU A 93 -1.49 20.38 20.44
CA LEU A 93 -2.46 20.20 21.52
C LEU A 93 -1.78 19.93 22.87
N LEU A 94 -0.53 19.44 22.88
CA LEU A 94 0.23 19.17 24.12
C LEU A 94 0.64 20.44 24.87
N ILE A 95 0.80 21.56 24.16
CA ILE A 95 1.12 22.87 24.75
C ILE A 95 -0.11 23.59 25.32
N LEU A 96 -1.32 23.11 25.03
CA LEU A 96 -2.56 23.68 25.52
C LEU A 96 -2.93 23.05 26.88
N PRO A 97 -3.64 23.75 27.77
CA PRO A 97 -4.06 23.24 29.08
C PRO A 97 -5.24 22.24 28.96
N ILE A 98 -5.09 21.21 28.12
CA ILE A 98 -6.09 20.16 27.89
C ILE A 98 -5.57 18.86 28.49
N ARG A 99 -6.37 18.22 29.36
CA ARG A 99 -6.01 16.93 29.96
C ARG A 99 -5.77 15.87 28.87
N LYS A 100 -4.62 15.18 28.90
CA LYS A 100 -4.23 14.11 27.95
C LYS A 100 -5.35 13.11 27.68
N ARG A 101 -6.00 12.63 28.74
CA ARG A 101 -7.16 11.70 28.67
C ARG A 101 -8.28 12.18 27.76
N LYS A 102 -8.56 13.49 27.72
CA LYS A 102 -9.61 14.05 26.84
C LYS A 102 -9.19 13.99 25.36
N VAL A 103 -7.91 14.22 25.07
CA VAL A 103 -7.37 14.12 23.71
C VAL A 103 -7.37 12.66 23.25
N VAL A 104 -6.92 11.73 24.10
CA VAL A 104 -6.95 10.29 23.81
C VAL A 104 -8.38 9.79 23.56
N ASN A 105 -9.33 10.15 24.42
CA ASN A 105 -10.73 9.77 24.24
C ASN A 105 -11.31 10.35 22.93
N PHE A 106 -10.94 11.57 22.56
CA PHE A 106 -11.37 12.14 21.27
C PHE A 106 -10.89 11.29 20.09
N VAL A 107 -9.61 10.89 20.09
CA VAL A 107 -9.01 10.06 19.04
C VAL A 107 -9.73 8.72 18.92
N LEU A 108 -9.99 8.07 20.05
CA LEU A 108 -10.67 6.77 20.09
C LEU A 108 -12.13 6.88 19.65
N LEU A 109 -12.88 7.87 20.13
CA LEU A 109 -14.27 8.09 19.72
C LEU A 109 -14.36 8.46 18.24
N LYS A 110 -13.47 9.30 17.74
CA LYS A 110 -13.38 9.63 16.30
C LYS A 110 -13.19 8.38 15.45
N SER A 111 -12.42 7.40 15.94
CA SER A 111 -12.18 6.18 15.19
C SER A 111 -13.42 5.32 14.96
N LEU A 112 -14.44 5.44 15.80
CA LEU A 112 -15.73 4.76 15.62
C LEU A 112 -16.48 5.28 14.39
N TYR A 113 -16.27 6.54 14.02
CA TYR A 113 -16.86 7.17 12.82
C TYR A 113 -15.96 7.03 11.58
N SER A 114 -15.03 6.07 11.57
CA SER A 114 -14.21 5.79 10.39
C SER A 114 -15.05 5.15 9.28
N PHE A 115 -14.73 5.48 8.01
CA PHE A 115 -15.33 4.85 6.83
C PHE A 115 -15.28 3.30 6.88
N PHE A 116 -14.22 2.74 7.47
CA PHE A 116 -14.09 1.28 7.62
C PHE A 116 -15.13 0.65 8.54
N ASN A 117 -15.68 1.39 9.53
CA ASN A 117 -16.78 0.88 10.35
C ASN A 117 -18.15 1.09 9.68
N PHE A 118 -18.24 2.05 8.76
CA PHE A 118 -19.47 2.29 8.01
C PHE A 118 -19.73 1.17 6.99
N LEU A 119 -18.68 0.61 6.37
CA LEU A 119 -18.81 -0.47 5.38
C LEU A 119 -19.53 -1.72 5.92
N PRO A 120 -19.13 -2.35 7.04
CA PRO A 120 -19.87 -3.47 7.65
C PRO A 120 -21.34 -3.17 7.95
N LEU A 121 -21.66 -1.94 8.36
CA LEU A 121 -23.04 -1.54 8.64
C LEU A 121 -23.92 -1.58 7.39
N MET A 122 -23.36 -1.32 6.20
CA MET A 122 -24.06 -1.47 4.92
C MET A 122 -24.41 -2.93 4.60
N VAL A 123 -23.81 -3.90 5.29
CA VAL A 123 -24.17 -5.33 5.17
C VAL A 123 -25.14 -5.71 6.29
N ILE A 124 -24.78 -5.39 7.55
CA ILE A 124 -25.54 -5.80 8.75
C ILE A 124 -26.96 -5.24 8.72
N ILE A 125 -27.12 -3.95 8.37
CA ILE A 125 -28.43 -3.29 8.45
C ILE A 125 -29.38 -3.81 7.37
N PRO A 126 -29.04 -3.82 6.07
CA PRO A 126 -29.94 -4.36 5.06
C PRO A 126 -30.25 -5.84 5.27
N PHE A 127 -29.25 -6.66 5.63
CA PHE A 127 -29.48 -8.08 5.91
C PHE A 127 -30.41 -8.28 7.11
N GLY A 128 -30.20 -7.55 8.22
CA GLY A 128 -31.07 -7.60 9.39
C GLY A 128 -32.51 -7.19 9.05
N ILE A 129 -32.70 -6.10 8.30
CA ILE A 129 -34.03 -5.66 7.84
C ILE A 129 -34.70 -6.73 6.98
N PHE A 130 -33.96 -7.38 6.09
CA PHE A 130 -34.52 -8.44 5.24
C PHE A 130 -34.98 -9.65 6.06
N ASN A 131 -34.23 -10.03 7.11
CA ASN A 131 -34.65 -11.08 8.03
C ASN A 131 -35.91 -10.69 8.83
N ILE A 132 -36.08 -9.42 9.19
CA ILE A 132 -37.30 -8.91 9.82
C ILE A 132 -38.48 -9.02 8.85
N TYR A 133 -38.29 -8.61 7.59
CA TYR A 133 -39.31 -8.67 6.55
C TYR A 133 -39.76 -10.11 6.21
N LYS A 134 -38.86 -11.09 6.35
CA LYS A 134 -39.16 -12.52 6.14
C LYS A 134 -39.84 -13.19 7.33
N GLU A 135 -40.02 -12.48 8.44
CA GLU A 135 -40.77 -12.89 9.63
C GLU A 135 -40.34 -14.25 10.25
N GLN A 136 -39.11 -14.71 10.00
CA GLN A 136 -38.60 -15.95 10.59
C GLN A 136 -38.32 -15.83 12.10
N PHE A 137 -38.01 -14.63 12.57
CA PHE A 137 -37.79 -14.31 13.99
C PHE A 137 -38.46 -12.99 14.34
N ALA A 138 -38.77 -12.81 15.62
CA ALA A 138 -39.28 -11.53 16.11
C ALA A 138 -38.25 -10.39 15.90
N THR A 139 -38.75 -9.16 15.75
CA THR A 139 -37.93 -7.97 15.48
C THR A 139 -36.88 -7.69 16.56
N GLY A 140 -37.23 -7.90 17.84
CA GLY A 140 -36.35 -7.65 18.99
C GLY A 140 -35.03 -8.44 18.94
N PRO A 141 -35.07 -9.78 18.84
CA PRO A 141 -33.88 -10.60 18.68
C PRO A 141 -33.01 -10.23 17.47
N ILE A 142 -33.60 -9.88 16.34
CA ILE A 142 -32.83 -9.47 15.15
C ILE A 142 -32.11 -8.13 15.40
N LEU A 143 -32.78 -7.17 16.05
CA LEU A 143 -32.14 -5.91 16.45
C LEU A 143 -30.99 -6.15 17.45
N ALA A 144 -31.17 -7.07 18.40
CA ALA A 144 -30.10 -7.45 19.31
C ALA A 144 -28.91 -8.09 18.58
N TRP A 145 -29.17 -8.95 17.60
CA TRP A 145 -28.15 -9.50 16.72
C TRP A 145 -27.41 -8.41 15.93
N MET A 146 -28.12 -7.44 15.35
CA MET A 146 -27.50 -6.30 14.64
C MET A 146 -26.60 -5.45 15.55
N ILE A 147 -27.01 -5.22 16.80
CA ILE A 147 -26.21 -4.52 17.81
C ILE A 147 -24.97 -5.34 18.17
N GLY A 148 -25.11 -6.65 18.40
CA GLY A 148 -23.99 -7.56 18.69
C GLY A 148 -22.96 -7.56 17.56
N MET A 149 -23.41 -7.68 16.31
CA MET A 149 -22.58 -7.63 15.11
C MET A 149 -21.84 -6.29 14.97
N THR A 150 -22.54 -5.17 15.19
CA THR A 150 -21.92 -3.83 15.20
C THR A 150 -20.86 -3.72 16.30
N GLY A 151 -21.13 -4.28 17.47
CA GLY A 151 -20.17 -4.36 18.59
C GLY A 151 -18.91 -5.13 18.21
N LEU A 152 -19.04 -6.26 17.52
CA LEU A 152 -17.91 -7.06 17.02
C LEU A 152 -17.09 -6.30 15.97
N THR A 153 -17.72 -5.63 15.01
CA THR A 153 -17.04 -4.75 14.05
C THR A 153 -16.21 -3.67 14.76
N PHE A 154 -16.75 -3.04 15.80
CA PHE A 154 -16.00 -2.06 16.57
C PHE A 154 -14.89 -2.69 17.44
N CYS A 155 -15.07 -3.93 17.91
CA CYS A 155 -13.99 -4.68 18.57
C CYS A 155 -12.81 -4.88 17.60
N VAL A 156 -13.09 -5.26 16.35
CA VAL A 156 -12.06 -5.41 15.30
C VAL A 156 -11.33 -4.09 15.06
N ASN A 157 -12.04 -2.96 15.03
CA ASN A 157 -11.42 -1.63 14.92
C ASN A 157 -10.37 -1.36 16.02
N TYR A 158 -10.73 -1.60 17.28
CA TYR A 158 -9.82 -1.36 18.41
C TYR A 158 -8.73 -2.43 18.54
N ALA A 159 -9.01 -3.68 18.18
CA ALA A 159 -8.01 -4.73 18.09
C ALA A 159 -6.95 -4.39 17.04
N ASN A 160 -7.38 -3.92 15.86
CA ASN A 160 -6.49 -3.45 14.81
C ASN A 160 -5.52 -2.38 15.32
N PHE A 161 -6.00 -1.40 16.10
CA PHE A 161 -5.12 -0.35 16.64
C PHE A 161 -4.06 -0.90 17.59
N ILE A 162 -4.41 -1.85 18.46
CA ILE A 162 -3.47 -2.49 19.38
C ILE A 162 -2.41 -3.27 18.60
N ILE A 163 -2.84 -4.10 17.64
CA ILE A 163 -1.96 -4.96 16.83
C ILE A 163 -1.03 -4.10 15.98
N LYS A 164 -1.58 -3.13 15.25
CA LYS A 164 -0.83 -2.22 14.37
C LYS A 164 0.18 -1.37 15.12
N LYS A 165 -0.17 -0.93 16.33
CA LYS A 165 0.76 -0.21 17.21
C LYS A 165 1.92 -1.12 17.65
N ARG A 166 1.63 -2.32 18.17
CA ARG A 166 2.67 -3.27 18.58
C ARG A 166 3.60 -3.65 17.43
N PHE A 167 3.06 -3.82 16.23
CA PHE A 167 3.83 -4.09 15.01
C PHE A 167 4.79 -2.95 14.66
N THR A 168 4.32 -1.70 14.74
CA THR A 168 5.14 -0.52 14.43
C THR A 168 6.33 -0.39 15.39
N GLU A 169 6.15 -0.79 16.66
CA GLU A 169 7.20 -0.74 17.68
C GLU A 169 8.18 -1.92 17.53
N ASN A 170 7.68 -3.13 17.29
CA ASN A 170 8.50 -4.34 17.14
C ASN A 170 7.89 -5.31 16.11
N LEU A 171 8.55 -5.48 14.97
CA LEU A 171 8.16 -6.43 13.92
C LEU A 171 8.00 -7.87 14.43
N LYS A 172 8.84 -8.31 15.40
CA LYS A 172 8.77 -9.65 16.01
C LYS A 172 7.52 -9.87 16.87
N ALA A 173 6.84 -8.81 17.30
CA ALA A 173 5.62 -8.92 18.11
C ALA A 173 4.41 -9.46 17.32
N LEU A 174 4.53 -9.59 15.99
CA LEU A 174 3.49 -10.12 15.12
C LEU A 174 3.58 -11.64 14.93
N ILE A 175 4.75 -12.24 15.17
CA ILE A 175 4.97 -13.68 15.02
C ILE A 175 3.97 -14.49 15.87
N PRO A 176 3.75 -14.18 17.17
CA PRO A 176 2.80 -14.96 17.97
C PRO A 176 1.36 -14.84 17.46
N VAL A 177 0.93 -13.64 17.03
CA VAL A 177 -0.42 -13.42 16.50
C VAL A 177 -0.63 -14.19 15.21
N LEU A 178 0.36 -14.17 14.32
CA LEU A 178 0.28 -14.83 13.02
C LEU A 178 0.33 -16.36 13.17
N VAL A 179 1.14 -16.87 14.11
CA VAL A 179 1.15 -18.30 14.46
C VAL A 179 -0.20 -18.72 15.04
N ILE A 180 -0.78 -17.97 15.97
CA ILE A 180 -2.08 -18.29 16.57
C ILE A 180 -3.19 -18.32 15.51
N VAL A 181 -3.27 -17.30 14.65
CA VAL A 181 -4.27 -17.24 13.57
C VAL A 181 -4.07 -18.38 12.56
N SER A 182 -2.82 -18.68 12.21
CA SER A 182 -2.51 -19.77 11.27
C SER A 182 -2.85 -21.14 11.87
N CYS A 183 -2.53 -21.38 13.15
CA CYS A 183 -2.91 -22.61 13.85
C CYS A 183 -4.42 -22.79 13.88
N PHE A 184 -5.19 -21.74 14.22
CA PHE A 184 -6.65 -21.83 14.21
C PHE A 184 -7.22 -22.06 12.80
N ALA A 185 -6.67 -21.41 11.77
CA ALA A 185 -7.10 -21.65 10.39
C ALA A 185 -6.80 -23.08 9.93
N ILE A 186 -5.65 -23.64 10.31
CA ILE A 186 -5.27 -25.03 10.02
C ILE A 186 -6.21 -26.00 10.75
N LEU A 187 -6.51 -25.76 12.03
CA LEU A 187 -7.43 -26.60 12.81
C LEU A 187 -8.86 -26.61 12.24
N ASP A 188 -9.33 -25.46 11.75
CA ASP A 188 -10.63 -25.31 11.09
C ASP A 188 -10.62 -26.01 9.71
N TYR A 189 -9.55 -25.85 8.93
CA TYR A 189 -9.39 -26.48 7.60
C TYR A 189 -9.37 -28.01 7.67
N PHE A 190 -8.64 -28.58 8.63
CA PHE A 190 -8.59 -30.03 8.84
C PHE A 190 -9.82 -30.57 9.61
N LYS A 191 -10.80 -29.73 9.94
CA LYS A 191 -12.00 -30.08 10.72
C LYS A 191 -11.71 -30.75 12.07
N ILE A 192 -10.54 -30.47 12.65
CA ILE A 192 -10.13 -31.00 13.96
C ILE A 192 -10.86 -30.23 15.07
N PHE A 193 -11.05 -28.93 14.89
CA PHE A 193 -11.86 -28.08 15.76
C PHE A 193 -12.53 -26.98 14.94
N GLU A 194 -13.85 -27.11 14.71
CA GLU A 194 -14.65 -26.20 13.89
C GLU A 194 -14.98 -24.90 14.65
N ILE A 195 -13.97 -24.06 14.85
CA ILE A 195 -14.08 -22.83 15.63
C ILE A 195 -15.09 -21.85 15.03
N SER A 196 -15.19 -21.83 13.70
CA SER A 196 -16.15 -21.00 12.97
C SER A 196 -17.60 -21.41 13.28
N VAL A 197 -17.87 -22.71 13.44
CA VAL A 197 -19.19 -23.23 13.78
C VAL A 197 -19.56 -22.93 15.23
N TRP A 198 -18.63 -23.11 16.17
CA TRP A 198 -18.86 -22.76 17.58
C TRP A 198 -19.10 -21.27 17.78
N PHE A 199 -18.33 -20.43 17.08
CA PHE A 199 -18.54 -18.99 17.08
C PHE A 199 -19.92 -18.63 16.51
N GLY A 200 -20.30 -19.24 15.39
CA GLY A 200 -21.63 -19.06 14.79
C GLY A 200 -22.77 -19.50 15.70
N LYS A 201 -22.62 -20.63 16.41
CA LYS A 201 -23.59 -21.06 17.43
C LYS A 201 -23.75 -20.02 18.53
N GLY A 202 -22.65 -19.45 19.03
CA GLY A 202 -22.71 -18.37 20.02
C GLY A 202 -23.46 -17.12 19.53
N LEU A 203 -23.42 -16.82 18.23
CA LEU A 203 -24.23 -15.74 17.64
C LEU A 203 -25.70 -16.14 17.47
N ASN A 204 -25.98 -17.41 17.16
CA ASN A 204 -27.34 -17.93 17.09
C ASN A 204 -28.05 -17.80 18.45
N GLU A 205 -27.33 -17.98 19.56
CA GLU A 205 -27.88 -17.80 20.92
C GLU A 205 -28.45 -16.40 21.17
N ILE A 206 -27.97 -15.36 20.47
CA ILE A 206 -28.52 -14.00 20.56
C ILE A 206 -29.98 -13.96 20.06
N LEU A 207 -30.33 -14.82 19.09
CA LEU A 207 -31.69 -14.87 18.55
C LEU A 207 -32.68 -15.51 19.53
N PHE A 208 -32.21 -16.43 20.38
CA PHE A 208 -33.02 -17.04 21.44
C PHE A 208 -33.01 -16.20 22.71
N TYR A 209 -31.86 -15.61 23.04
CA TYR A 209 -31.61 -14.82 24.24
C TYR A 209 -30.99 -13.45 23.89
N PRO A 210 -31.82 -12.44 23.53
CA PRO A 210 -31.34 -11.14 23.03
C PRO A 210 -30.35 -10.40 23.94
N PHE A 211 -30.41 -10.61 25.25
CA PHE A 211 -29.48 -9.98 26.20
C PHE A 211 -28.02 -10.41 26.00
N ILE A 212 -27.76 -11.56 25.36
CA ILE A 212 -26.40 -12.04 25.05
C ILE A 212 -25.66 -11.06 24.12
N ALA A 213 -26.36 -10.23 23.35
CA ALA A 213 -25.77 -9.16 22.53
C ALA A 213 -24.94 -8.15 23.35
N ILE A 214 -25.10 -8.10 24.67
CA ILE A 214 -24.28 -7.29 25.58
C ILE A 214 -22.81 -7.75 25.61
N ILE A 215 -22.54 -9.04 25.37
CA ILE A 215 -21.17 -9.60 25.45
C ILE A 215 -20.22 -8.90 24.47
N PRO A 216 -20.52 -8.79 23.15
CA PRO A 216 -19.72 -7.97 22.22
C PRO A 216 -19.52 -6.52 22.67
N ILE A 217 -20.52 -5.91 23.31
CA ILE A 217 -20.46 -4.51 23.78
C ILE A 217 -19.51 -4.38 24.99
N LEU A 218 -19.54 -5.34 25.92
CA LEU A 218 -18.61 -5.39 27.05
C LEU A 218 -17.17 -5.61 26.59
N LEU A 219 -16.98 -6.48 25.58
CA LEU A 219 -15.66 -6.67 24.96
C LEU A 219 -15.16 -5.38 24.30
N LEU A 220 -16.05 -4.68 23.59
CA LEU A 220 -15.75 -3.38 22.97
C LEU A 220 -15.27 -2.37 24.02
N PHE A 221 -15.97 -2.27 25.14
CA PHE A 221 -15.61 -1.37 26.23
C PHE A 221 -14.25 -1.73 26.85
N SER A 222 -13.98 -3.03 27.02
CA SER A 222 -12.70 -3.53 27.54
C SER A 222 -11.53 -3.16 26.61
N LEU A 223 -11.69 -3.35 25.29
CA LEU A 223 -10.70 -2.95 24.29
C LEU A 223 -10.51 -1.43 24.22
N TYR A 224 -11.58 -0.65 24.42
CA TYR A 224 -11.50 0.80 24.51
C TYR A 224 -10.66 1.25 25.72
N LEU A 225 -10.90 0.67 26.90
CA LEU A 225 -10.13 0.97 28.11
C LEU A 225 -8.65 0.61 27.95
N TRP A 226 -8.36 -0.55 27.35
CA TRP A 226 -6.98 -0.98 27.07
C TRP A 226 -6.28 -0.02 26.11
N ASN A 227 -6.92 0.35 25.01
CA ASN A 227 -6.38 1.33 24.06
C ASN A 227 -6.13 2.68 24.74
N ARG A 228 -7.07 3.16 25.57
CA ARG A 228 -6.92 4.41 26.31
C ARG A 228 -5.69 4.40 27.21
N LYS A 229 -5.54 3.37 28.05
CA LYS A 229 -4.38 3.21 28.95
C LYS A 229 -3.06 3.18 28.17
N ASN A 230 -3.03 2.44 27.05
CA ASN A 230 -1.85 2.29 26.20
C ASN A 230 -1.48 3.60 25.48
N LEU A 231 -2.48 4.40 25.06
CA LEU A 231 -2.23 5.69 24.44
C LEU A 231 -1.78 6.73 25.47
N GLU A 232 -2.47 6.87 26.60
CA GLU A 232 -2.13 7.83 27.65
C GLU A 232 -0.67 7.72 28.14
N GLY A 233 -0.17 6.49 28.33
CA GLY A 233 1.20 6.23 28.78
C GLY A 233 2.31 6.66 27.80
N LYS A 234 1.97 7.04 26.56
CA LYS A 234 2.94 7.46 25.53
C LYS A 234 2.78 8.91 25.07
N PHE A 235 1.89 9.69 25.71
CA PHE A 235 1.73 11.13 25.50
C PHE A 235 2.83 11.93 26.22
N TYR A 236 4.10 11.66 25.92
CA TYR A 236 5.25 12.43 26.41
C TYR A 236 6.05 12.95 25.21
N LEU A 237 6.41 14.24 25.23
CA LEU A 237 7.29 14.86 24.22
C LEU A 237 8.61 14.09 24.10
N ASP A 238 9.10 13.59 25.23
CA ASP A 238 10.39 12.91 25.38
C ASP A 238 10.46 11.53 24.70
N ALA A 239 9.31 10.86 24.49
CA ALA A 239 9.26 9.61 23.74
C ALA A 239 9.64 9.80 22.27
N THR A 240 9.58 11.05 21.76
CA THR A 240 9.96 11.41 20.40
C THR A 240 11.37 12.02 20.32
N LEU A 241 11.90 12.53 21.45
CA LEU A 241 13.24 13.13 21.57
C LEU A 241 14.34 12.12 21.90
N LYS A 242 14.00 10.86 22.19
CA LYS A 242 14.97 9.77 22.20
C LYS A 242 15.43 9.51 20.75
N GLU A 243 16.34 10.35 20.27
CA GLU A 243 17.18 10.01 19.13
C GLU A 243 17.77 8.64 19.43
N GLN A 244 17.33 7.62 18.69
CA GLN A 244 18.02 6.35 18.69
C GLN A 244 19.40 6.65 18.12
N THR A 245 20.40 6.74 18.99
CA THR A 245 21.82 6.75 18.63
C THR A 245 22.13 5.40 17.99
N LYS A 246 21.74 5.28 16.73
CA LYS A 246 22.05 4.13 15.90
C LYS A 246 23.54 4.26 15.61
N ASN A 247 24.36 3.32 16.07
CA ASN A 247 25.75 3.21 15.65
C ASN A 247 25.78 3.17 14.11
N ILE A 248 26.13 4.30 13.48
CA ILE A 248 26.21 4.42 12.04
C ILE A 248 27.49 3.69 11.63
N ASN A 249 27.34 2.43 11.23
CA ASN A 249 28.44 1.70 10.64
C ASN A 249 28.64 2.27 9.22
N THR A 250 29.62 3.15 9.05
CA THR A 250 29.96 3.78 7.76
C THR A 250 30.55 2.73 6.83
N ARG A 251 29.69 2.03 6.09
CA ARG A 251 30.13 1.17 4.99
C ARG A 251 30.67 2.04 3.86
N GLU A 252 31.97 1.95 3.61
CA GLU A 252 32.60 2.54 2.44
C GLU A 252 32.51 1.59 1.25
N PHE A 253 31.84 2.01 0.19
CA PHE A 253 31.75 1.25 -1.05
C PHE A 253 32.93 1.60 -1.97
N LEU A 254 34.13 1.16 -1.60
CA LEU A 254 35.37 1.48 -2.32
C LEU A 254 35.35 1.05 -3.80
N TRP A 255 34.59 -0.01 -4.12
CA TRP A 255 34.44 -0.52 -5.50
C TRP A 255 33.82 0.50 -6.46
N THR A 256 33.04 1.46 -5.97
CA THR A 256 32.40 2.46 -6.86
C THR A 256 33.39 3.49 -7.38
N ARG A 257 34.61 3.59 -6.84
CA ARG A 257 35.65 4.52 -7.33
C ARG A 257 35.99 4.26 -8.82
N LYS A 258 35.74 3.05 -9.32
CA LYS A 258 35.88 2.68 -10.74
C LYS A 258 34.97 3.46 -11.69
N PHE A 259 33.94 4.14 -11.19
CA PHE A 259 33.01 4.95 -12.01
C PHE A 259 33.40 6.44 -12.10
N GLY A 260 34.62 6.80 -11.68
CA GLY A 260 35.16 8.16 -11.84
C GLY A 260 34.31 9.23 -11.16
N ASP A 261 34.06 10.34 -11.87
CA ASP A 261 33.36 11.54 -11.36
C ASP A 261 31.92 11.29 -10.90
N ILE A 262 31.34 10.14 -11.26
CA ILE A 262 29.98 9.75 -10.90
C ILE A 262 29.95 8.99 -9.56
N ALA A 263 31.11 8.45 -9.13
CA ALA A 263 31.24 7.62 -7.94
C ALA A 263 30.67 8.25 -6.65
N PRO A 264 30.86 9.56 -6.35
CA PRO A 264 30.33 10.16 -5.14
C PRO A 264 28.81 10.07 -5.04
N TYR A 265 28.10 10.31 -6.15
CA TYR A 265 26.64 10.21 -6.22
C TYR A 265 26.17 8.77 -6.05
N LEU A 266 26.84 7.83 -6.71
CA LEU A 266 26.51 6.42 -6.61
C LEU A 266 26.70 5.89 -5.17
N GLN A 267 27.78 6.31 -4.49
CA GLN A 267 27.99 5.96 -3.08
C GLN A 267 26.91 6.54 -2.18
N GLN A 268 26.52 7.80 -2.42
CA GLN A 268 25.45 8.44 -1.65
C GLN A 268 24.13 7.67 -1.81
N ASP A 269 23.79 7.23 -3.02
CA ASP A 269 22.60 6.44 -3.28
C ASP A 269 22.64 5.05 -2.63
N LEU A 270 23.77 4.35 -2.74
CA LEU A 270 23.93 3.04 -2.08
C LEU A 270 23.84 3.17 -0.55
N LYS A 271 24.45 4.21 0.03
CA LYS A 271 24.34 4.53 1.46
C LYS A 271 22.90 4.87 1.84
N LEU A 272 22.20 5.65 1.02
CA LEU A 272 20.78 5.99 1.22
C LEU A 272 19.91 4.73 1.22
N ILE A 273 20.17 3.79 0.30
CA ILE A 273 19.41 2.55 0.21
C ILE A 273 19.64 1.65 1.43
N TRP A 274 20.88 1.50 1.89
CA TRP A 274 21.19 0.64 3.05
C TRP A 274 20.89 1.25 4.41
N ARG A 275 20.92 2.58 4.54
CA ARG A 275 20.64 3.25 5.81
C ARG A 275 19.14 3.29 6.12
N ASN A 276 18.30 3.48 5.11
CA ASN A 276 16.91 3.84 5.29
C ASN A 276 15.96 2.66 5.02
N LYS A 277 14.91 2.50 5.85
CA LYS A 277 13.97 1.36 5.76
C LYS A 277 13.24 1.32 4.41
N ARG A 278 12.82 2.48 3.90
CA ARG A 278 11.99 2.58 2.70
C ARG A 278 12.69 2.10 1.41
N PRO A 279 13.83 2.69 1.00
CA PRO A 279 14.52 2.23 -0.21
C PRO A 279 15.07 0.80 -0.06
N LYS A 280 15.43 0.37 1.15
CA LYS A 280 15.80 -1.04 1.43
C LYS A 280 14.65 -2.00 1.15
N THR A 281 13.42 -1.62 1.54
CA THR A 281 12.22 -2.42 1.27
C THR A 281 11.96 -2.52 -0.24
N SER A 282 12.21 -1.47 -1.02
CA SER A 282 12.08 -1.52 -2.48
C SER A 282 12.97 -2.58 -3.13
N ILE A 283 14.17 -2.84 -2.61
CA ILE A 283 15.02 -3.96 -3.06
C ILE A 283 14.35 -5.30 -2.75
N TYR A 284 13.94 -5.52 -1.49
CA TYR A 284 13.32 -6.79 -1.08
C TYR A 284 12.03 -7.08 -1.84
N MET A 285 11.19 -6.07 -2.06
CA MET A 285 9.98 -6.22 -2.88
C MET A 285 10.34 -6.59 -4.31
N SER A 286 11.34 -5.93 -4.92
CA SER A 286 11.76 -6.24 -6.30
C SER A 286 12.23 -7.69 -6.46
N ILE A 287 12.89 -8.25 -5.45
CA ILE A 287 13.30 -9.66 -5.44
C ILE A 287 12.09 -10.58 -5.23
N LEU A 288 11.20 -10.26 -4.29
CA LEU A 288 9.99 -11.06 -4.02
C LEU A 288 9.10 -11.14 -5.27
N PHE A 289 8.86 -10.00 -5.91
CA PHE A 289 8.05 -9.92 -7.11
C PHE A 289 8.74 -10.50 -8.35
N LEU A 290 10.05 -10.76 -8.31
CA LEU A 290 10.67 -11.58 -9.37
C LEU A 290 9.97 -12.94 -9.43
N GLY A 291 9.53 -13.49 -8.29
CA GLY A 291 8.74 -14.73 -8.21
C GLY A 291 7.33 -14.65 -8.81
N TYR A 292 6.79 -13.47 -9.09
CA TYR A 292 5.47 -13.34 -9.74
C TYR A 292 5.49 -13.88 -11.18
N GLY A 293 6.65 -13.91 -11.84
CA GLY A 293 6.77 -14.56 -13.15
C GLY A 293 6.32 -16.02 -13.11
N MET A 294 6.61 -16.76 -12.02
CA MET A 294 6.17 -18.16 -11.89
C MET A 294 4.65 -18.26 -11.91
N PHE A 295 3.96 -17.41 -11.15
CA PHE A 295 2.49 -17.40 -11.11
C PHE A 295 1.86 -17.15 -12.49
N PHE A 296 2.44 -16.24 -13.27
CA PHE A 296 1.87 -15.86 -14.57
C PHE A 296 2.22 -16.82 -15.69
N TYR A 297 3.45 -17.35 -15.72
CA TYR A 297 3.88 -18.28 -16.78
C TYR A 297 3.25 -19.68 -16.62
N THR A 298 2.81 -20.07 -15.42
CA THR A 298 2.17 -21.38 -15.19
C THR A 298 0.66 -21.39 -15.45
N GLN A 299 0.01 -20.23 -15.54
CA GLN A 299 -1.44 -20.16 -15.60
C GLN A 299 -1.96 -20.30 -17.04
N ASP A 300 -2.79 -21.32 -17.29
CA ASP A 300 -3.34 -21.63 -18.63
C ASP A 300 -4.05 -20.44 -19.27
N THR A 301 -4.74 -19.62 -18.46
CA THR A 301 -5.47 -18.43 -18.92
C THR A 301 -4.59 -17.42 -19.66
N TYR A 302 -3.29 -17.35 -19.37
CA TYR A 302 -2.39 -16.37 -19.97
C TYR A 302 -1.52 -16.93 -21.10
N GLN A 303 -1.54 -18.25 -21.34
CA GLN A 303 -0.69 -18.87 -22.36
C GLN A 303 -1.03 -18.41 -23.78
N ASP A 304 -2.29 -18.12 -24.05
CA ASP A 304 -2.76 -17.63 -25.35
C ASP A 304 -2.63 -16.10 -25.52
N LEU A 305 -2.01 -15.40 -24.56
CA LEU A 305 -1.88 -13.94 -24.54
C LEU A 305 -0.39 -13.50 -24.59
N PRO A 306 0.30 -13.61 -25.75
CA PRO A 306 1.72 -13.24 -25.87
C PRO A 306 2.06 -11.81 -25.45
N TRP A 307 1.13 -10.87 -25.61
CA TRP A 307 1.29 -9.47 -25.18
C TRP A 307 1.38 -9.36 -23.64
N PHE A 308 0.76 -10.27 -22.90
CA PHE A 308 0.83 -10.30 -21.44
C PHE A 308 2.22 -10.73 -20.95
N PHE A 309 2.93 -11.58 -21.70
CA PHE A 309 4.30 -11.95 -21.36
C PHE A 309 5.28 -10.78 -21.48
N VAL A 310 5.03 -9.81 -22.36
CA VAL A 310 5.80 -8.55 -22.42
C VAL A 310 5.58 -7.74 -21.15
N PHE A 311 4.34 -7.65 -20.67
CA PHE A 311 4.03 -6.98 -19.41
C PHE A 311 4.81 -7.63 -18.26
N VAL A 312 4.78 -8.96 -18.16
CA VAL A 312 5.53 -9.70 -17.13
C VAL A 312 7.03 -9.45 -17.27
N GLY A 313 7.59 -9.54 -18.48
CA GLY A 313 9.03 -9.33 -18.72
C GLY A 313 9.51 -7.93 -18.34
N ILE A 314 8.75 -6.89 -18.69
CA ILE A 314 9.05 -5.50 -18.31
C ILE A 314 8.91 -5.29 -16.81
N PHE A 315 7.90 -5.91 -16.21
CA PHE A 315 7.66 -5.83 -14.78
C PHE A 315 8.76 -6.50 -13.97
N ILE A 316 9.11 -7.76 -14.24
CA ILE A 316 10.10 -8.51 -13.45
C ILE A 316 11.51 -7.93 -13.60
N THR A 317 11.89 -7.47 -14.80
CA THR A 317 13.23 -6.88 -15.03
C THR A 317 13.29 -5.41 -14.61
N GLY A 318 12.16 -4.70 -14.65
CA GLY A 318 12.07 -3.25 -14.40
C GLY A 318 11.49 -2.88 -13.05
N MET A 319 11.18 -3.82 -12.16
CA MET A 319 10.43 -3.50 -10.96
C MET A 319 11.14 -2.50 -10.04
N PHE A 320 12.44 -2.72 -9.80
CA PHE A 320 13.22 -1.82 -8.98
C PHE A 320 13.27 -0.44 -9.63
N MET A 321 13.47 -0.38 -10.95
CA MET A 321 13.41 0.86 -11.72
C MET A 321 12.09 1.58 -11.51
N ILE A 322 10.94 0.92 -11.66
CA ILE A 322 9.63 1.56 -11.52
C ILE A 322 9.43 2.03 -10.07
N ASN A 323 9.72 1.18 -9.08
CA ASN A 323 9.48 1.50 -7.68
C ASN A 323 10.42 2.55 -7.11
N PHE A 324 11.72 2.45 -7.40
CA PHE A 324 12.74 3.37 -6.92
C PHE A 324 12.83 4.60 -7.81
N GLY A 325 12.87 4.42 -9.13
CA GLY A 325 13.10 5.49 -10.09
C GLY A 325 11.97 6.54 -10.11
N GLN A 326 10.71 6.15 -9.94
CA GLN A 326 9.58 7.10 -9.94
C GLN A 326 9.69 8.19 -8.86
N PHE A 327 10.53 7.97 -7.85
CA PHE A 327 10.77 8.88 -6.73
C PHE A 327 12.08 9.66 -6.86
N ILE A 328 12.76 9.64 -8.00
CA ILE A 328 13.91 10.52 -8.27
C ILE A 328 13.37 11.90 -8.69
N PRO A 329 13.91 13.03 -8.18
CA PRO A 329 14.96 13.19 -7.17
C PRO A 329 14.42 13.29 -5.72
N ALA A 330 13.14 12.96 -5.47
CA ALA A 330 12.52 13.06 -4.15
C ALA A 330 13.23 12.24 -3.04
N TRP A 331 13.98 11.19 -3.37
CA TRP A 331 14.88 10.51 -2.42
C TRP A 331 15.91 11.45 -1.78
N ASP A 332 16.37 12.44 -2.55
CA ASP A 332 17.39 13.42 -2.13
C ASP A 332 16.77 14.68 -1.54
N SER A 333 15.44 14.73 -1.37
CA SER A 333 14.68 15.94 -1.02
C SER A 333 15.18 16.69 0.22
N ASN A 334 15.74 15.99 1.22
CA ASN A 334 16.28 16.60 2.44
C ASN A 334 17.51 17.49 2.21
N TYR A 335 18.37 17.13 1.26
CA TYR A 335 19.63 17.83 0.94
C TYR A 335 19.67 18.31 -0.50
N TYR A 336 18.54 18.23 -1.22
CA TYR A 336 18.41 18.71 -2.59
C TYR A 336 18.83 20.19 -2.75
N PRO A 337 18.47 21.12 -1.83
CA PRO A 337 18.95 22.50 -1.92
C PRO A 337 20.48 22.62 -1.88
N LEU A 338 21.15 21.78 -1.10
CA LEU A 338 22.61 21.74 -1.02
C LEU A 338 23.21 21.27 -2.35
N ILE A 339 22.72 20.17 -2.93
CA ILE A 339 23.19 19.67 -4.24
C ILE A 339 23.03 20.77 -5.30
N MET A 340 21.90 21.47 -5.28
CA MET A 340 21.61 22.52 -6.26
C MET A 340 22.39 23.82 -6.05
N ALA A 341 23.01 24.03 -4.88
CA ALA A 341 23.85 25.19 -4.58
C ALA A 341 25.33 24.95 -4.93
N GLN A 342 25.75 23.69 -5.00
CA GLN A 342 27.12 23.31 -5.36
C GLN A 342 27.32 23.36 -6.89
N ASN A 343 28.58 23.50 -7.31
CA ASN A 343 28.96 23.46 -8.73
C ASN A 343 28.98 22.01 -9.26
N ILE A 344 27.82 21.36 -9.23
CA ILE A 344 27.63 19.97 -9.63
C ILE A 344 26.93 19.94 -10.99
N PRO A 345 27.54 19.33 -12.02
CA PRO A 345 26.89 19.20 -13.31
C PRO A 345 25.71 18.21 -13.22
N MET A 346 24.49 18.71 -13.45
CA MET A 346 23.24 17.94 -13.35
C MET A 346 23.23 16.68 -14.23
N ASN A 347 23.91 16.70 -15.38
CA ASN A 347 24.02 15.52 -16.24
C ASN A 347 24.78 14.38 -15.56
N ARG A 348 25.84 14.65 -14.77
CA ARG A 348 26.57 13.63 -13.98
C ARG A 348 25.70 13.06 -12.87
N TYR A 349 24.94 13.91 -12.18
CA TYR A 349 23.95 13.47 -11.19
C TYR A 349 22.92 12.52 -11.82
N LEU A 350 22.32 12.89 -12.95
CA LEU A 350 21.35 12.05 -13.65
C LEU A 350 21.98 10.77 -14.21
N THR A 351 23.24 10.83 -14.68
CA THR A 351 23.97 9.66 -15.17
C THR A 351 24.23 8.67 -14.03
N ALA A 352 24.51 9.16 -12.81
CA ALA A 352 24.63 8.32 -11.62
C ALA A 352 23.35 7.55 -11.33
N LYS A 353 22.21 8.27 -11.33
CA LYS A 353 20.88 7.69 -11.12
C LYS A 353 20.55 6.66 -12.19
N ALA A 354 20.77 7.00 -13.45
CA ALA A 354 20.59 6.10 -14.58
C ALA A 354 21.46 4.85 -14.44
N GLY A 355 22.71 4.99 -14.01
CA GLY A 355 23.66 3.89 -13.78
C GLY A 355 23.20 2.93 -12.68
N LEU A 356 22.79 3.46 -11.53
CA LEU A 356 22.23 2.67 -10.43
C LEU A 356 21.01 1.86 -10.88
N ILE A 357 20.09 2.49 -11.61
CA ILE A 357 18.89 1.83 -12.11
C ILE A 357 19.25 0.81 -13.20
N THR A 358 20.17 1.13 -14.11
CA THR A 358 20.66 0.20 -15.14
C THR A 358 21.21 -1.07 -14.48
N PHE A 359 22.05 -0.91 -13.46
CA PHE A 359 22.60 -2.03 -12.69
C PHE A 359 21.50 -2.91 -12.10
N SER A 360 20.44 -2.30 -11.54
CA SER A 360 19.32 -3.06 -10.99
C SER A 360 18.57 -3.89 -12.04
N VAL A 361 18.37 -3.33 -13.25
CA VAL A 361 17.67 -4.03 -14.34
C VAL A 361 18.52 -5.20 -14.84
N VAL A 362 19.83 -5.00 -14.99
CA VAL A 362 20.76 -6.09 -15.35
C VAL A 362 20.77 -7.18 -14.29
N ALA A 363 20.83 -6.83 -13.01
CA ALA A 363 20.80 -7.80 -11.92
C ALA A 363 19.48 -8.60 -11.90
N LEU A 364 18.34 -7.94 -12.07
CA LEU A 364 17.03 -8.61 -12.13
C LEU A 364 16.88 -9.47 -13.40
N ALA A 365 17.42 -9.05 -14.53
CA ALA A 365 17.44 -9.84 -15.76
C ALA A 365 18.28 -11.12 -15.60
N ILE A 366 19.43 -11.05 -14.93
CA ILE A 366 20.24 -12.24 -14.59
C ILE A 366 19.47 -13.15 -13.62
N LEU A 367 18.82 -12.58 -12.60
CA LEU A 367 18.02 -13.36 -11.66
C LEU A 367 16.75 -13.96 -12.29
N ALA A 368 16.28 -13.41 -13.41
CA ALA A 368 15.16 -13.94 -14.20
C ALA A 368 15.57 -15.08 -15.14
N THR A 369 16.86 -15.44 -15.23
CA THR A 369 17.35 -16.57 -16.05
C THR A 369 16.66 -17.91 -15.77
N PRO A 370 16.25 -18.28 -14.54
CA PRO A 370 15.54 -19.54 -14.30
C PRO A 370 14.23 -19.67 -15.08
N TYR A 371 13.62 -18.56 -15.53
CA TYR A 371 12.43 -18.59 -16.39
C TYR A 371 12.67 -19.19 -17.77
N ALA A 372 13.92 -19.43 -18.16
CA ALA A 372 14.23 -20.21 -19.36
C ALA A 372 13.62 -21.63 -19.34
N TYR A 373 13.32 -22.17 -18.16
CA TYR A 373 12.60 -23.44 -18.00
C TYR A 373 11.24 -23.46 -18.72
N PHE A 374 10.54 -22.31 -18.79
CA PHE A 374 9.24 -22.21 -19.45
C PHE A 374 9.34 -22.07 -20.98
N GLY A 375 10.55 -22.01 -21.53
CA GLY A 375 10.80 -21.98 -22.96
C GLY A 375 11.73 -20.86 -23.38
N TRP A 376 12.44 -21.08 -24.48
CA TRP A 376 13.44 -20.16 -25.03
C TRP A 376 12.87 -18.79 -25.41
N ARG A 377 11.61 -18.76 -25.90
CA ARG A 377 10.90 -17.52 -26.25
C ARG A 377 10.71 -16.60 -25.04
N ILE A 378 10.37 -17.15 -23.88
CA ILE A 378 10.16 -16.37 -22.65
C ILE A 378 11.50 -15.80 -22.15
N PHE A 379 12.56 -16.61 -22.22
CA PHE A 379 13.91 -16.16 -21.88
C PHE A 379 14.34 -14.97 -22.74
N LEU A 380 14.27 -15.11 -24.07
CA LEU A 380 14.62 -14.03 -25.00
C LEU A 380 13.76 -12.78 -24.78
N LEU A 381 12.46 -12.96 -24.58
CA LEU A 381 11.53 -11.88 -24.30
C LEU A 381 11.93 -11.08 -23.05
N ASN A 382 12.33 -11.77 -21.97
CA ASN A 382 12.78 -11.12 -20.73
C ASN A 382 14.05 -10.30 -20.94
N ILE A 383 15.00 -10.80 -21.74
CA ILE A 383 16.21 -10.05 -22.10
C ILE A 383 15.86 -8.82 -22.95
N ILE A 384 14.97 -8.96 -23.94
CA ILE A 384 14.52 -7.85 -24.78
C ILE A 384 13.79 -6.79 -23.93
N CYS A 385 12.94 -7.22 -23.01
CA CYS A 385 12.27 -6.32 -22.06
C CYS A 385 13.27 -5.60 -21.15
N ALA A 386 14.34 -6.26 -20.71
CA ALA A 386 15.42 -5.63 -19.95
C ALA A 386 16.15 -4.56 -20.78
N VAL A 387 16.45 -4.85 -22.05
CA VAL A 387 17.09 -3.89 -22.97
C VAL A 387 16.18 -2.69 -23.23
N TYR A 388 14.88 -2.92 -23.46
CA TYR A 388 13.88 -1.86 -23.58
C TYR A 388 13.81 -1.03 -22.29
N ASN A 389 13.83 -1.68 -21.12
CA ASN A 389 13.81 -1.00 -19.84
C ASN A 389 15.00 -0.05 -19.69
N ILE A 390 16.21 -0.50 -20.04
CA ILE A 390 17.43 0.32 -19.94
C ILE A 390 17.43 1.45 -20.97
N GLY A 391 17.06 1.16 -22.22
CA GLY A 391 17.15 2.11 -23.33
C GLY A 391 16.05 3.16 -23.35
N VAL A 392 14.82 2.78 -23.02
CA VAL A 392 13.63 3.64 -23.19
C VAL A 392 13.03 4.04 -21.84
N ASN A 393 12.76 3.07 -20.97
CA ASN A 393 12.03 3.36 -19.72
C ASN A 393 12.87 4.18 -18.72
N ILE A 394 14.18 3.93 -18.58
CA ILE A 394 15.04 4.72 -17.68
C ILE A 394 15.03 6.22 -18.07
N PRO A 395 15.30 6.62 -19.34
CA PRO A 395 15.21 8.02 -19.74
C PRO A 395 13.83 8.65 -19.51
N ILE A 396 12.74 7.96 -19.87
CA ILE A 396 11.36 8.45 -19.66
C ILE A 396 11.09 8.66 -18.17
N LEU A 397 11.52 7.73 -17.33
CA LEU A 397 11.36 7.81 -15.88
C LEU A 397 12.16 8.97 -15.28
N LEU A 398 13.39 9.22 -15.75
CA LEU A 398 14.18 10.36 -15.31
C LEU A 398 13.55 11.69 -15.76
N TYR A 399 13.03 11.74 -16.98
CA TYR A 399 12.25 12.87 -17.49
C TYR A 399 11.03 13.15 -16.59
N ALA A 400 10.24 12.12 -16.26
CA ALA A 400 9.10 12.25 -15.37
C ALA A 400 9.51 12.73 -13.96
N GLY A 401 10.66 12.26 -13.47
CA GLY A 401 11.26 12.73 -12.21
C GLY A 401 11.51 14.25 -12.18
N SER A 402 11.68 14.90 -13.33
CA SER A 402 11.83 16.36 -13.41
C SER A 402 10.57 17.15 -13.02
N PHE A 403 9.45 16.46 -12.80
CA PHE A 403 8.20 17.05 -12.32
C PHE A 403 7.86 16.66 -10.87
N ASN A 404 8.70 15.85 -10.23
CA ASN A 404 8.52 15.49 -8.83
C ASN A 404 8.81 16.69 -7.91
N ARG A 405 7.80 17.07 -7.14
CA ARG A 405 7.86 18.20 -6.18
C ARG A 405 7.51 17.81 -4.76
N LYS A 406 7.25 16.53 -4.49
CA LYS A 406 6.79 16.05 -3.17
C LYS A 406 7.95 15.44 -2.39
N ARG A 407 8.18 15.93 -1.17
CA ARG A 407 9.18 15.36 -0.24
C ARG A 407 8.79 13.94 0.18
N ILE A 408 9.80 13.10 0.37
CA ILE A 408 9.64 11.74 0.86
C ILE A 408 10.38 11.60 2.19
N ASP A 409 9.69 11.05 3.19
CA ASP A 409 10.29 10.64 4.45
C ASP A 409 10.96 9.26 4.27
N LEU A 410 12.26 9.19 4.57
CA LEU A 410 13.12 8.03 4.31
C LEU A 410 13.04 6.98 5.44
N ASP A 411 12.77 7.42 6.67
CA ASP A 411 12.80 6.57 7.86
C ASP A 411 11.45 5.90 8.16
N LYS A 412 10.36 6.44 7.61
CA LYS A 412 9.04 5.82 7.69
C LYS A 412 8.98 4.56 6.83
N SER A 413 8.47 3.48 7.43
CA SER A 413 8.18 2.24 6.70
C SER A 413 7.23 2.52 5.53
N PRO A 414 7.49 1.99 4.32
CA PRO A 414 6.56 2.11 3.18
C PRO A 414 5.32 1.24 3.36
N PHE A 415 5.36 0.25 4.25
CA PHE A 415 4.19 -0.53 4.62
C PHE A 415 3.19 0.41 5.30
N MET A 416 1.98 0.53 4.74
CA MET A 416 0.90 1.43 5.21
C MET A 416 1.08 2.93 5.01
N ASN A 417 2.15 3.37 4.34
CA ASN A 417 2.41 4.79 4.13
C ASN A 417 2.50 5.14 2.64
N TYR A 418 1.37 5.58 2.07
CA TYR A 418 1.28 6.04 0.68
C TYR A 418 1.86 7.46 0.48
N GLN A 419 2.66 7.98 1.41
CA GLN A 419 3.36 9.25 1.24
C GLN A 419 4.25 9.21 0.00
N GLY A 420 3.92 10.06 -0.96
CA GLY A 420 4.59 10.14 -2.25
C GLY A 420 3.95 9.27 -3.34
N ALA A 421 3.05 8.32 -3.03
CA ALA A 421 2.27 7.60 -4.04
C ALA A 421 0.99 8.40 -4.39
N GLY A 422 1.17 9.48 -5.13
CA GLY A 422 0.06 10.27 -5.67
C GLY A 422 -0.34 9.81 -7.08
N ALA A 423 -1.34 10.48 -7.65
CA ALA A 423 -1.77 10.24 -9.03
C ALA A 423 -0.62 10.41 -10.05
N ALA A 424 0.34 11.30 -9.76
CA ALA A 424 1.51 11.51 -10.61
C ALA A 424 2.39 10.26 -10.75
N GLN A 425 2.52 9.45 -9.70
CA GLN A 425 3.33 8.23 -9.71
C GLN A 425 2.66 7.13 -10.51
N TRP A 426 1.34 6.97 -10.36
CA TRP A 426 0.55 6.07 -11.19
C TRP A 426 0.54 6.50 -12.66
N LEU A 427 0.46 7.81 -12.91
CA LEU A 427 0.52 8.40 -14.25
C LEU A 427 1.88 8.15 -14.93
N VAL A 428 2.95 7.90 -14.17
CA VAL A 428 4.27 7.55 -14.71
C VAL A 428 4.45 6.03 -14.80
N GLY A 429 4.04 5.28 -13.78
CA GLY A 429 4.21 3.83 -13.72
C GLY A 429 3.38 3.07 -14.76
N ILE A 430 2.12 3.46 -14.97
CA ILE A 430 1.23 2.77 -15.92
C ILE A 430 1.76 2.86 -17.36
N PRO A 431 2.12 4.04 -17.90
CA PRO A 431 2.66 4.13 -19.26
C PRO A 431 3.95 3.32 -19.47
N LEU A 432 4.85 3.28 -18.49
CA LEU A 432 6.09 2.49 -18.58
C LEU A 432 5.84 0.99 -18.76
N MET A 433 4.70 0.50 -18.30
CA MET A 433 4.29 -0.91 -18.45
C MET A 433 3.38 -1.11 -19.67
N VAL A 434 2.46 -0.19 -19.95
CA VAL A 434 1.43 -0.37 -20.99
C VAL A 434 1.91 -0.02 -22.39
N ILE A 435 2.68 1.07 -22.56
CA ILE A 435 3.20 1.48 -23.87
C ILE A 435 3.97 0.35 -24.57
N PRO A 436 4.96 -0.30 -23.94
CA PRO A 436 5.70 -1.37 -24.61
C PRO A 436 4.83 -2.58 -24.97
N VAL A 437 3.85 -2.92 -24.13
CA VAL A 437 2.88 -3.98 -24.42
C VAL A 437 2.05 -3.62 -25.65
N PHE A 438 1.58 -2.38 -25.73
CA PHE A 438 0.82 -1.86 -26.86
C PHE A 438 1.64 -1.84 -28.15
N LEU A 439 2.89 -1.35 -28.09
CA LEU A 439 3.81 -1.37 -29.21
C LEU A 439 4.06 -2.80 -29.71
N PHE A 440 4.38 -3.71 -28.81
CA PHE A 440 4.53 -5.12 -29.17
C PHE A 440 3.27 -5.70 -29.80
N TRP A 441 2.10 -5.44 -29.21
CA TRP A 441 0.82 -5.97 -29.66
C TRP A 441 0.49 -5.54 -31.09
N ILE A 442 0.80 -4.30 -31.48
CA ILE A 442 0.62 -3.81 -32.86
C ILE A 442 1.43 -4.66 -33.84
N PHE A 443 2.74 -4.80 -33.61
CA PHE A 443 3.62 -5.55 -34.53
C PHE A 443 3.35 -7.06 -34.50
N TYR A 444 2.94 -7.58 -33.34
CA TYR A 444 2.48 -8.96 -33.19
C TYR A 444 1.25 -9.25 -34.05
N LYS A 445 0.24 -8.37 -34.01
CA LYS A 445 -1.00 -8.55 -34.76
C LYS A 445 -0.85 -8.32 -36.26
N LEU A 446 0.02 -7.41 -36.67
CA LEU A 446 0.19 -7.08 -38.09
C LEU A 446 1.13 -8.03 -38.82
N ILE A 447 2.14 -8.60 -38.15
CA ILE A 447 3.20 -9.36 -38.80
C ILE A 447 3.45 -10.70 -38.08
N SER A 448 4.07 -10.68 -36.90
CA SER A 448 4.44 -11.88 -36.16
C SER A 448 4.94 -11.59 -34.73
N PHE A 449 5.06 -12.63 -33.90
CA PHE A 449 5.68 -12.55 -32.58
C PHE A 449 7.12 -12.04 -32.63
N GLU A 450 7.93 -12.56 -33.56
CA GLU A 450 9.34 -12.20 -33.71
C GLU A 450 9.51 -10.73 -34.13
N SER A 451 8.65 -10.21 -35.02
CA SER A 451 8.68 -8.79 -35.39
C SER A 451 8.35 -7.86 -34.22
N GLY A 452 7.43 -8.27 -33.32
CA GLY A 452 7.14 -7.51 -32.10
C GLY A 452 8.35 -7.45 -31.16
N MET A 453 9.04 -8.58 -30.99
CA MET A 453 10.26 -8.68 -30.20
C MET A 453 11.40 -7.85 -30.80
N LEU A 454 11.64 -7.96 -32.11
CA LEU A 454 12.66 -7.19 -32.82
C LEU A 454 12.40 -5.68 -32.73
N PHE A 455 11.14 -5.26 -32.84
CA PHE A 455 10.78 -3.84 -32.72
C PHE A 455 11.10 -3.29 -31.32
N LEU A 456 10.70 -4.00 -30.26
CA LEU A 456 11.03 -3.62 -28.88
C LEU A 456 12.54 -3.60 -28.62
N PHE A 457 13.25 -4.61 -29.11
CA PHE A 457 14.70 -4.67 -28.99
C PHE A 457 15.37 -3.51 -29.71
N GLY A 458 14.94 -3.20 -30.94
CA GLY A 458 15.42 -2.08 -31.74
C GLY A 458 15.24 -0.74 -31.03
N LEU A 459 14.06 -0.50 -30.44
CA LEU A 459 13.82 0.70 -29.63
C LEU A 459 14.74 0.78 -28.40
N GLY A 460 14.94 -0.34 -27.69
CA GLY A 460 15.84 -0.40 -26.55
C GLY A 460 17.29 -0.09 -26.94
N VAL A 461 17.78 -0.68 -28.02
CA VAL A 461 19.14 -0.44 -28.54
C VAL A 461 19.31 1.01 -29.02
N LEU A 462 18.33 1.54 -29.76
CA LEU A 462 18.33 2.93 -30.19
C LEU A 462 18.37 3.90 -28.99
N GLY A 463 17.56 3.62 -27.96
CA GLY A 463 17.56 4.39 -26.72
C GLY A 463 18.90 4.35 -25.98
N LEU A 464 19.59 3.20 -25.99
CA LEU A 464 20.95 3.07 -25.44
C LEU A 464 21.95 3.97 -26.18
N PHE A 465 21.92 3.99 -27.52
CA PHE A 465 22.80 4.87 -28.31
C PHE A 465 22.50 6.36 -28.08
N LEU A 466 21.22 6.72 -27.93
CA LEU A 466 20.82 8.12 -27.68
C LEU A 466 20.91 8.54 -26.21
N ARG A 467 21.28 7.63 -25.30
CA ARG A 467 21.25 7.86 -23.84
C ARG A 467 21.98 9.13 -23.41
N SER A 468 23.17 9.40 -23.94
CA SER A 468 23.92 10.61 -23.56
C SER A 468 23.14 11.88 -23.91
N ARG A 469 22.64 11.96 -25.15
CA ARG A 469 21.85 13.11 -25.63
C ARG A 469 20.56 13.27 -24.82
N LEU A 470 19.86 12.18 -24.56
CA LEU A 470 18.63 12.18 -23.76
C LEU A 470 18.90 12.70 -22.34
N ILE A 471 19.96 12.22 -21.68
CA ILE A 471 20.33 12.68 -20.33
C ILE A 471 20.66 14.17 -20.34
N ASP A 472 21.39 14.67 -21.33
CA ASP A 472 21.72 16.10 -21.43
C ASP A 472 20.46 16.95 -21.65
N SER A 473 19.53 16.52 -22.51
CA SER A 473 18.23 17.18 -22.68
C SER A 473 17.41 17.19 -21.37
N ILE A 474 17.34 16.06 -20.67
CA ILE A 474 16.64 15.95 -19.39
C ILE A 474 17.31 16.86 -18.34
N ALA A 475 18.65 16.95 -18.32
CA ALA A 475 19.37 17.81 -17.40
C ALA A 475 18.98 19.28 -17.54
N GLN A 476 18.70 19.76 -18.75
CA GLN A 476 18.20 21.12 -18.96
C GLN A 476 16.81 21.34 -18.38
N ILE A 477 15.93 20.33 -18.44
CA ILE A 477 14.59 20.39 -17.85
C ILE A 477 14.68 20.44 -16.32
N TYR A 478 15.56 19.64 -15.72
CA TYR A 478 15.83 19.71 -14.28
C TYR A 478 16.36 21.09 -13.86
N LYS A 479 17.26 21.69 -14.65
CA LYS A 479 17.75 23.05 -14.40
C LYS A 479 16.61 24.07 -14.46
N ARG A 480 15.73 23.99 -15.47
CA ARG A 480 14.56 24.88 -15.61
C ARG A 480 13.60 24.74 -14.43
N ASN A 481 13.37 23.52 -13.95
CA ASN A 481 12.43 23.24 -12.85
C ASN A 481 13.07 23.36 -11.45
N LYS A 482 14.36 23.67 -11.34
CA LYS A 482 15.16 23.67 -10.10
C LYS A 482 14.46 24.38 -8.94
N TYR A 483 14.04 25.62 -9.13
CA TYR A 483 13.45 26.43 -8.06
C TYR A 483 12.11 25.88 -7.59
N ALA A 484 11.27 25.44 -8.52
CA ALA A 484 9.99 24.82 -8.20
C ALA A 484 10.15 23.50 -7.42
N MET A 485 11.21 22.72 -7.69
CA MET A 485 11.53 21.52 -6.92
C MET A 485 12.03 21.84 -5.52
N ILE A 486 12.96 22.80 -5.39
CA ILE A 486 13.49 23.23 -4.08
C ILE A 486 12.35 23.69 -3.18
N GLU A 487 11.45 24.52 -3.71
CA GLU A 487 10.29 25.01 -2.98
C GLU A 487 9.31 23.87 -2.65
N GLY A 488 9.05 22.98 -3.61
CA GLY A 488 8.21 21.80 -3.39
C GLY A 488 8.71 20.88 -2.28
N PHE A 489 10.03 20.62 -2.23
CA PHE A 489 10.63 19.76 -1.21
C PHE A 489 10.69 20.40 0.17
N LYS A 490 10.66 21.72 0.28
CA LYS A 490 10.54 22.42 1.59
C LYS A 490 9.14 22.27 2.19
N GLN A 491 8.11 22.10 1.36
CA GLN A 491 6.74 21.95 1.82
C GLN A 491 6.53 20.58 2.48
N GLN A 492 6.44 20.57 3.81
CA GLN A 492 5.99 19.40 4.57
C GLN A 492 4.47 19.27 4.40
N GLY A 493 4.05 18.50 3.40
CA GLY A 493 2.66 18.05 3.30
C GLY A 493 2.46 16.83 4.19
N ASP A 494 1.60 16.97 5.21
CA ASP A 494 0.97 15.81 5.86
C ASP A 494 0.07 15.04 4.88
#